data_AF-S0JJU7-F1
#
_entry.id   AF-S0JJU7-F1
#
_cell.length_a   1.000
_cell.length_b   1.000
_cell.length_c   1.000
_cell.angle_alpha   90.00
_cell.angle_beta   90.00
_cell.angle_gamma   90.00
#
_symmetry.space_group_name_H-M   'P 1'
#
loop_
_entity.id
_entity.type
_entity.pdbx_description
1 polymer ?
#
loop_
_entity_poly.entity_id
_entity_poly.type
_entity_poly.pdbx_seq_one_letter_code
_entity_poly.pdbx_strand_id
1 'polypeptide(L)'
;MKGGDSTKKEFLTANAKFIYSKNELGYQEVLDNFEKASEITIITYNISEKKNALVSALRKASEHCVINVITNIPSRWETYYGDTFRDRARQKINLYLSKLKPESLGINSTVFFDFSNLGKIIMTDSIVYVGSANYSEESANNTEFGFVSKDKDFVDFINAEVLPDVKNSSIPYYEYDYTALLLEASMILSAIYNIKNELYEEVYRLHDDIDGKWYYYVEHEATLTVSTLDNVVQIVKEAHRVARNIYDAIDTITNGNEDETNVANDIYEDLMALYLTIEEVRGFDTLIELSEFDSEQYIIQKLQNEYAMEAYEDNLENCIESASNEAMSAVWDLTRAAKEDIDELIEEVQKFFEIYASFIENLRAKEIKKISPKIDNT
;
A
#
# COMPACT_ATOMS: atom_id res chain seq x y z
N MET A 1 -38.74 -4.28 -7.87
CA MET A 1 -38.31 -4.42 -9.28
C MET A 1 -37.90 -3.06 -9.79
N LYS A 2 -36.60 -2.73 -9.72
CA LYS A 2 -36.02 -1.66 -10.53
C LYS A 2 -35.55 -2.31 -11.83
N GLY A 3 -36.02 -1.82 -12.97
CA GLY A 3 -35.54 -2.28 -14.27
C GLY A 3 -34.06 -2.01 -14.37
N GLY A 4 -33.26 -3.07 -14.46
CA GLY A 4 -31.86 -2.96 -14.85
C GLY A 4 -31.80 -2.69 -16.34
N ASP A 5 -31.05 -1.67 -16.74
CA ASP A 5 -30.70 -1.46 -18.14
C ASP A 5 -30.08 -2.75 -18.70
N SER A 6 -30.58 -3.19 -19.86
CA SER A 6 -30.02 -4.33 -20.56
C SER A 6 -28.68 -3.93 -21.17
N THR A 7 -27.58 -4.31 -20.53
CA THR A 7 -26.23 -4.00 -21.03
C THR A 7 -25.73 -5.12 -21.94
N LYS A 8 -25.99 -5.02 -23.24
CA LYS A 8 -25.36 -5.86 -24.26
C LYS A 8 -24.07 -5.19 -24.72
N LYS A 9 -22.93 -5.86 -24.56
CA LYS A 9 -21.63 -5.39 -25.07
C LYS A 9 -21.16 -6.30 -26.21
N GLU A 10 -20.67 -5.72 -27.29
CA GLU A 10 -20.23 -6.43 -28.50
C GLU A 10 -18.85 -5.94 -28.93
N PHE A 11 -18.00 -6.85 -29.40
CA PHE A 11 -16.70 -6.53 -29.98
C PHE A 11 -16.46 -7.39 -31.21
N LEU A 12 -16.00 -6.77 -32.30
CA LEU A 12 -15.64 -7.47 -33.52
C LEU A 12 -14.14 -7.76 -33.51
N THR A 13 -13.77 -9.01 -33.25
CA THR A 13 -12.35 -9.42 -33.25
C THR A 13 -11.82 -9.66 -34.65
N ALA A 14 -10.59 -9.20 -34.90
CA ALA A 14 -9.93 -9.31 -36.20
C ALA A 14 -9.29 -10.69 -36.44
N ASN A 15 -8.89 -11.40 -35.37
CA ASN A 15 -8.09 -12.63 -35.44
C ASN A 15 -8.51 -13.66 -34.37
N ALA A 16 -9.60 -14.39 -34.61
CA ALA A 16 -10.04 -15.50 -33.76
C ALA A 16 -9.73 -16.86 -34.40
N LYS A 17 -9.11 -17.75 -33.62
CA LYS A 17 -8.90 -19.17 -33.96
C LYS A 17 -10.00 -20.00 -33.31
N PHE A 18 -10.88 -20.59 -34.10
CA PHE A 18 -11.87 -21.55 -33.61
C PHE A 18 -11.20 -22.79 -33.00
N ILE A 19 -11.71 -23.23 -31.85
CA ILE A 19 -11.24 -24.40 -31.12
C ILE A 19 -12.38 -25.41 -30.99
N TYR A 20 -12.08 -26.64 -31.39
CA TYR A 20 -12.82 -27.84 -31.00
C TYR A 20 -11.86 -28.70 -30.18
N SER A 21 -12.26 -29.09 -28.98
CA SER A 21 -11.44 -29.94 -28.11
C SER A 21 -12.23 -31.13 -27.57
N LYS A 22 -11.55 -32.28 -27.51
CA LYS A 22 -12.02 -33.51 -26.87
C LYS A 22 -10.82 -34.32 -26.39
N ASN A 23 -10.86 -34.76 -25.13
CA ASN A 23 -9.73 -35.38 -24.42
C ASN A 23 -8.53 -34.45 -24.18
N GLU A 24 -8.72 -33.13 -24.30
CA GLU A 24 -7.71 -32.09 -24.04
C GLU A 24 -8.38 -30.77 -23.61
N LEU A 25 -7.61 -29.84 -23.05
CA LEU A 25 -8.11 -28.52 -22.66
C LEU A 25 -8.08 -27.56 -23.87
N GLY A 26 -9.24 -27.08 -24.31
CA GLY A 26 -9.33 -26.09 -25.39
C GLY A 26 -8.61 -24.75 -25.10
N TYR A 27 -8.29 -24.50 -23.83
CA TYR A 27 -7.60 -23.31 -23.34
C TYR A 27 -6.13 -23.53 -22.96
N GLN A 28 -5.52 -24.66 -23.37
CA GLN A 28 -4.13 -24.98 -23.01
C GLN A 28 -3.14 -23.88 -23.42
N GLU A 29 -3.33 -23.25 -24.58
CA GLU A 29 -2.46 -22.16 -25.07
C GLU A 29 -2.45 -20.95 -24.13
N VAL A 30 -3.55 -20.71 -23.40
CA VAL A 30 -3.62 -19.64 -22.40
C VAL A 30 -2.86 -20.03 -21.13
N LEU A 31 -3.02 -21.28 -20.67
CA LEU A 31 -2.28 -21.78 -19.50
C LEU A 31 -0.77 -21.73 -19.71
N ASP A 32 -0.32 -22.08 -20.93
CA ASP A 32 1.10 -22.04 -21.30
C ASP A 32 1.68 -20.61 -21.29
N ASN A 33 0.83 -19.58 -21.28
CA ASN A 33 1.24 -18.19 -21.19
C ASN A 33 1.32 -17.64 -19.76
N PHE A 34 0.77 -18.33 -18.75
CA PHE A 34 0.67 -17.83 -17.37
C PHE A 34 2.00 -17.40 -16.76
N GLU A 35 3.08 -18.14 -17.01
CA GLU A 35 4.42 -17.83 -16.45
C GLU A 35 4.98 -16.48 -16.94
N LYS A 36 4.49 -15.97 -18.08
CA LYS A 36 4.95 -14.72 -18.71
C LYS A 36 3.94 -13.58 -18.56
N ALA A 37 2.78 -13.85 -17.99
CA ALA A 37 1.68 -12.90 -17.91
C ALA A 37 1.94 -11.84 -16.83
N SER A 38 1.55 -10.60 -17.12
CA SER A 38 1.43 -9.55 -16.10
C SER A 38 0.05 -9.53 -15.45
N GLU A 39 -0.96 -10.06 -16.16
CA GLU A 39 -2.33 -10.20 -15.65
C GLU A 39 -2.93 -11.52 -16.11
N ILE A 40 -3.68 -12.18 -15.23
CA ILE A 40 -4.46 -13.38 -15.51
C ILE A 40 -5.89 -13.13 -15.04
N THR A 41 -6.86 -13.33 -15.93
CA THR A 41 -8.29 -13.20 -15.60
C THR A 41 -9.04 -14.47 -15.95
N ILE A 42 -9.82 -14.97 -14.99
CA ILE A 42 -10.61 -16.19 -15.10
C ILE A 42 -12.04 -15.88 -14.69
N ILE A 43 -12.99 -16.10 -15.61
CA ILE A 43 -14.43 -16.03 -15.36
C ILE A 43 -15.00 -17.41 -15.69
N THR A 44 -15.51 -18.13 -14.70
CA THR A 44 -16.01 -19.52 -14.88
C THR A 44 -17.28 -19.79 -14.10
N TYR A 45 -18.05 -20.77 -14.54
CA TYR A 45 -19.16 -21.26 -13.73
C TYR A 45 -18.67 -22.13 -12.57
N ASN A 46 -17.67 -22.97 -12.79
CA ASN A 46 -17.13 -23.84 -11.74
C ASN A 46 -15.66 -24.14 -11.94
N ILE A 47 -15.04 -24.61 -10.85
CA ILE A 47 -13.68 -25.17 -10.81
C ILE A 47 -13.74 -26.65 -10.41
N SER A 48 -12.65 -27.39 -10.60
CA SER A 48 -12.61 -28.81 -10.21
C SER A 48 -12.71 -28.96 -8.70
N GLU A 49 -13.62 -29.83 -8.27
CA GLU A 49 -13.74 -30.23 -6.86
C GLU A 49 -12.60 -31.17 -6.45
N LYS A 50 -12.12 -32.00 -7.39
CA LYS A 50 -11.20 -33.11 -7.10
C LYS A 50 -9.75 -32.77 -7.35
N LYS A 51 -9.47 -31.94 -8.36
CA LYS A 51 -8.12 -31.64 -8.81
C LYS A 51 -7.76 -30.18 -8.51
N ASN A 52 -6.47 -29.87 -8.58
CA ASN A 52 -5.90 -28.57 -8.23
C ASN A 52 -5.01 -28.01 -9.35
N ALA A 53 -5.14 -28.48 -10.60
CA ALA A 53 -4.25 -28.05 -11.69
C ALA A 53 -4.41 -26.57 -11.97
N LEU A 54 -5.63 -26.02 -11.90
CA LEU A 54 -5.84 -24.57 -12.05
C LEU A 54 -5.09 -23.77 -10.97
N VAL A 55 -5.32 -24.10 -9.69
CA VAL A 55 -4.62 -23.46 -8.57
C VAL A 55 -3.10 -23.62 -8.70
N SER A 56 -2.64 -24.80 -9.14
CA SER A 56 -1.23 -25.07 -9.34
C SER A 56 -0.64 -24.29 -10.51
N ALA A 57 -1.42 -24.02 -11.56
CA ALA A 57 -1.00 -23.20 -12.69
C ALA A 57 -0.92 -21.72 -12.30
N LEU A 58 -1.90 -21.22 -11.54
CA LEU A 58 -1.89 -19.84 -11.02
C LEU A 58 -0.66 -19.57 -10.14
N ARG A 59 -0.25 -20.54 -9.31
CA ARG A 59 0.97 -20.43 -8.49
C ARG A 59 2.28 -20.31 -9.26
N LYS A 60 2.28 -20.62 -10.57
CA LYS A 60 3.46 -20.47 -11.43
C LYS A 60 3.55 -19.08 -12.07
N ALA A 61 2.51 -18.25 -11.94
CA ALA A 61 2.55 -16.89 -12.41
C ALA A 61 3.64 -16.09 -11.66
N SER A 62 4.13 -15.01 -12.28
CA SER A 62 5.12 -14.15 -11.66
C SER A 62 4.59 -13.51 -10.37
N GLU A 63 5.48 -13.18 -9.43
CA GLU A 63 5.12 -12.52 -8.15
C GLU A 63 4.38 -11.18 -8.36
N HIS A 64 4.64 -10.52 -9.49
CA HIS A 64 4.00 -9.25 -9.88
C HIS A 64 2.72 -9.44 -10.69
N CYS A 65 2.37 -10.68 -11.08
CA CYS A 65 1.18 -10.95 -11.87
C CYS A 65 -0.10 -10.67 -11.06
N VAL A 66 -0.98 -9.84 -11.63
CA VAL A 66 -2.34 -9.64 -11.08
C VAL A 66 -3.20 -10.83 -11.47
N ILE A 67 -3.85 -11.47 -10.50
CA ILE A 67 -4.72 -12.63 -10.74
C ILE A 67 -6.15 -12.28 -10.35
N ASN A 68 -7.09 -12.37 -11.28
CA ASN A 68 -8.51 -12.18 -11.06
C ASN A 68 -9.25 -13.50 -11.29
N VAL A 69 -9.92 -14.03 -10.27
CA VAL A 69 -10.78 -15.22 -10.40
C VAL A 69 -12.20 -14.87 -10.04
N ILE A 70 -13.12 -15.06 -10.97
CA ILE A 70 -14.56 -14.87 -10.80
C ILE A 70 -15.23 -16.21 -11.06
N THR A 71 -15.88 -16.77 -10.05
CA THR A 71 -16.56 -18.06 -10.19
C THR A 71 -17.94 -18.07 -9.56
N ASN A 72 -18.82 -18.92 -10.08
CA ASN A 72 -19.98 -19.35 -9.31
C ASN A 72 -19.54 -20.46 -8.31
N ILE A 73 -20.35 -20.69 -7.27
CA ILE A 73 -20.27 -21.89 -6.42
C ILE A 73 -21.49 -22.75 -6.78
N PRO A 74 -21.32 -23.84 -7.54
CA PRO A 74 -22.46 -24.68 -7.90
C PRO A 74 -23.23 -25.15 -6.66
N SER A 75 -24.53 -25.40 -6.78
CA SER A 75 -25.38 -25.80 -5.65
C SER A 75 -25.54 -24.77 -4.52
N ARG A 76 -24.91 -23.59 -4.58
CA ARG A 76 -25.27 -22.43 -3.75
C ARG A 76 -26.52 -21.79 -4.36
N TRP A 77 -27.66 -21.91 -3.69
CA TRP A 77 -28.93 -21.35 -4.15
C TRP A 77 -29.38 -20.22 -3.23
N GLU A 78 -30.25 -19.33 -3.69
CA GLU A 78 -30.82 -18.28 -2.83
C GLU A 78 -31.64 -18.84 -1.66
N THR A 79 -32.28 -20.00 -1.85
CA THR A 79 -33.08 -20.69 -0.82
C THR A 79 -32.91 -22.20 -0.94
N TYR A 80 -32.81 -22.88 0.20
CA TYR A 80 -32.64 -24.34 0.28
C TYR A 80 -33.92 -25.04 0.73
N TYR A 81 -34.32 -26.08 0.01
CA TYR A 81 -35.46 -26.93 0.35
C TYR A 81 -35.01 -28.14 1.17
N GLY A 82 -34.77 -27.95 2.47
CA GLY A 82 -34.41 -29.00 3.42
C GLY A 82 -32.90 -29.11 3.71
N ASP A 83 -32.59 -29.68 4.88
CA ASP A 83 -31.26 -29.64 5.48
C ASP A 83 -30.20 -30.35 4.63
N THR A 84 -30.55 -31.44 3.94
CA THR A 84 -29.60 -32.18 3.09
C THR A 84 -29.03 -31.33 1.96
N PHE A 85 -29.83 -30.45 1.37
CA PHE A 85 -29.36 -29.56 0.30
C PHE A 85 -28.52 -28.42 0.83
N ARG A 86 -28.92 -27.86 1.98
CA ARG A 86 -28.19 -26.83 2.72
C ARG A 86 -26.80 -27.35 3.15
N ASP A 87 -26.72 -28.55 3.70
CA ASP A 87 -25.46 -29.17 4.12
C ASP A 87 -24.53 -29.45 2.93
N ARG A 88 -25.07 -29.93 1.80
CA ARG A 88 -24.29 -30.11 0.57
C ARG A 88 -23.75 -28.77 0.05
N ALA A 89 -24.55 -27.70 0.09
CA ALA A 89 -24.11 -26.36 -0.29
C ALA A 89 -23.00 -25.87 0.65
N ARG A 90 -23.15 -26.06 1.97
CA ARG A 90 -22.14 -25.67 2.96
C ARG A 90 -20.80 -26.34 2.71
N GLN A 91 -20.81 -27.66 2.47
CA GLN A 91 -19.60 -28.41 2.11
C GLN A 91 -18.93 -27.85 0.85
N LYS A 92 -19.72 -27.49 -0.15
CA LYS A 92 -19.22 -26.96 -1.42
C LYS A 92 -18.69 -25.52 -1.29
N ILE A 93 -19.35 -24.68 -0.51
CA ILE A 93 -18.89 -23.32 -0.19
C ILE A 93 -17.54 -23.40 0.53
N ASN A 94 -17.42 -24.23 1.56
CA ASN A 94 -16.15 -24.43 2.28
C ASN A 94 -15.02 -24.95 1.38
N LEU A 95 -15.33 -25.86 0.45
CA LEU A 95 -14.36 -26.33 -0.54
C LEU A 95 -13.87 -25.18 -1.45
N TYR A 96 -14.77 -24.33 -1.92
CA TYR A 96 -14.41 -23.21 -2.79
C TYR A 96 -13.63 -22.14 -2.02
N LEU A 97 -14.07 -21.78 -0.81
CA LEU A 97 -13.38 -20.83 0.06
C LEU A 97 -11.96 -21.29 0.41
N SER A 98 -11.75 -22.59 0.62
CA SER A 98 -10.41 -23.13 0.91
C SER A 98 -9.51 -23.21 -0.31
N LYS A 99 -10.03 -23.58 -1.49
CA LYS A 99 -9.25 -23.67 -2.73
C LYS A 99 -8.93 -22.32 -3.36
N LEU A 100 -9.85 -21.36 -3.23
CA LEU A 100 -9.75 -20.04 -3.84
C LEU A 100 -9.44 -18.97 -2.79
N LYS A 101 -8.86 -19.36 -1.66
CA LYS A 101 -8.27 -18.39 -0.74
C LYS A 101 -7.21 -17.59 -1.51
N PRO A 102 -7.33 -16.25 -1.63
CA PRO A 102 -6.46 -15.45 -2.48
C PRO A 102 -4.97 -15.73 -2.26
N GLU A 103 -4.52 -15.76 -1.01
CA GLU A 103 -3.10 -15.99 -0.67
C GLU A 103 -2.56 -17.35 -1.13
N SER A 104 -3.44 -18.29 -1.49
CA SER A 104 -3.05 -19.60 -2.03
C SER A 104 -2.88 -19.62 -3.55
N LEU A 105 -3.26 -18.55 -4.26
CA LEU A 105 -3.24 -18.44 -5.72
C LEU A 105 -2.03 -17.62 -6.22
N GLY A 106 -1.69 -16.54 -5.49
CA GLY A 106 -0.58 -15.64 -5.79
C GLY A 106 -0.64 -14.39 -4.92
N ILE A 107 0.45 -13.60 -4.90
CA ILE A 107 0.60 -12.42 -4.04
C ILE A 107 -0.48 -11.36 -4.36
N ASN A 108 -0.68 -11.08 -5.65
CA ASN A 108 -1.63 -10.06 -6.14
C ASN A 108 -2.91 -10.70 -6.70
N SER A 109 -3.55 -11.56 -5.91
CA SER A 109 -4.76 -12.26 -6.35
C SER A 109 -6.02 -11.68 -5.72
N THR A 110 -7.08 -11.62 -6.52
CA THR A 110 -8.42 -11.24 -6.10
C THR A 110 -9.42 -12.28 -6.57
N VAL A 111 -10.34 -12.63 -5.67
CA VAL A 111 -11.35 -13.66 -5.94
C VAL A 111 -12.73 -13.06 -5.70
N PHE A 112 -13.64 -13.34 -6.63
CA PHE A 112 -15.02 -12.90 -6.61
C PHE A 112 -15.96 -14.07 -6.87
N PHE A 113 -17.14 -14.00 -6.25
CA PHE A 113 -18.20 -14.97 -6.42
C PHE A 113 -19.41 -14.31 -7.10
N ASP A 114 -19.69 -14.74 -8.32
CA ASP A 114 -20.90 -14.35 -9.06
C ASP A 114 -21.82 -15.56 -9.19
N PHE A 115 -22.93 -15.55 -8.44
CA PHE A 115 -23.89 -16.65 -8.43
C PHE A 115 -24.78 -16.72 -9.67
N SER A 116 -24.76 -15.68 -10.51
CA SER A 116 -25.46 -15.60 -11.80
C SER A 116 -24.55 -15.87 -13.00
N ASN A 117 -23.22 -15.88 -12.80
CA ASN A 117 -22.25 -16.08 -13.87
C ASN A 117 -22.33 -17.50 -14.48
N LEU A 118 -22.47 -17.56 -15.79
CA LEU A 118 -22.29 -18.75 -16.63
C LEU A 118 -21.15 -18.60 -17.64
N GLY A 119 -20.50 -17.44 -17.65
CA GLY A 119 -19.39 -17.10 -18.53
C GLY A 119 -18.18 -18.00 -18.32
N LYS A 120 -17.40 -18.12 -19.38
CA LYS A 120 -16.23 -18.99 -19.49
C LYS A 120 -15.19 -18.26 -20.32
N ILE A 121 -14.39 -17.46 -19.62
CA ILE A 121 -13.31 -16.64 -20.18
C ILE A 121 -12.05 -16.92 -19.36
N ILE A 122 -10.95 -17.27 -20.02
CA ILE A 122 -9.63 -17.38 -19.41
C ILE A 122 -8.70 -16.60 -20.31
N MET A 123 -7.93 -15.71 -19.71
CA MET A 123 -7.07 -14.83 -20.46
C MET A 123 -5.85 -14.41 -19.67
N THR A 124 -4.85 -13.98 -20.41
CA THR A 124 -3.78 -13.13 -19.92
C THR A 124 -3.85 -11.76 -20.60
N ASP A 125 -2.88 -10.90 -20.35
CA ASP A 125 -2.67 -9.61 -21.03
C ASP A 125 -2.37 -9.75 -22.54
N SER A 126 -2.17 -10.96 -23.07
CA SER A 126 -1.80 -11.18 -24.49
C SER A 126 -2.63 -12.22 -25.24
N ILE A 127 -3.42 -13.03 -24.54
CA ILE A 127 -4.22 -14.10 -25.15
C ILE A 127 -5.49 -14.35 -24.36
N VAL A 128 -6.60 -14.58 -25.06
CA VAL A 128 -7.89 -14.92 -24.46
C VAL A 128 -8.49 -16.15 -25.11
N TYR A 129 -9.11 -17.00 -24.29
CA TYR A 129 -10.02 -18.06 -24.71
C TYR A 129 -11.43 -17.77 -24.19
N VAL A 130 -12.42 -17.87 -25.09
CA VAL A 130 -13.85 -17.82 -24.76
C VAL A 130 -14.51 -19.07 -25.33
N GLY A 131 -15.25 -19.82 -24.51
CA GLY A 131 -15.85 -21.06 -24.99
C GLY A 131 -16.83 -21.73 -24.03
N SER A 132 -17.13 -23.00 -24.29
CA SER A 132 -18.06 -23.81 -23.49
C SER A 132 -17.39 -24.57 -22.35
N ALA A 133 -16.06 -24.67 -22.35
CA ALA A 133 -15.29 -25.36 -21.32
C ALA A 133 -15.27 -24.57 -20.01
N ASN A 134 -15.64 -25.23 -18.91
CA ASN A 134 -15.33 -24.71 -17.58
C ASN A 134 -13.84 -24.89 -17.30
N TYR A 135 -13.25 -24.03 -16.46
CA TYR A 135 -11.86 -24.16 -16.03
C TYR A 135 -11.71 -25.20 -14.92
N SER A 136 -12.20 -26.39 -15.22
CA SER A 136 -12.06 -27.62 -14.47
C SER A 136 -11.46 -28.69 -15.39
N GLU A 137 -10.63 -29.55 -14.83
CA GLU A 137 -9.94 -30.61 -15.57
C GLU A 137 -10.92 -31.68 -16.08
N GLU A 138 -12.13 -31.72 -15.55
CA GLU A 138 -13.21 -32.57 -16.06
C GLU A 138 -13.66 -32.15 -17.47
N SER A 139 -13.53 -30.87 -17.83
CA SER A 139 -13.85 -30.37 -19.17
C SER A 139 -12.98 -31.00 -20.26
N ALA A 140 -11.78 -31.49 -19.93
CA ALA A 140 -10.94 -32.21 -20.89
C ALA A 140 -11.65 -33.45 -21.48
N ASN A 141 -12.52 -34.10 -20.71
CA ASN A 141 -13.22 -35.31 -21.16
C ASN A 141 -14.51 -34.99 -21.96
N ASN A 142 -14.91 -33.72 -22.02
CA ASN A 142 -16.11 -33.28 -22.72
C ASN A 142 -15.78 -32.90 -24.16
N THR A 143 -16.84 -32.76 -24.97
CA THR A 143 -16.73 -32.09 -26.27
C THR A 143 -16.98 -30.61 -26.05
N GLU A 144 -15.96 -29.79 -26.24
CA GLU A 144 -16.00 -28.35 -25.97
C GLU A 144 -15.68 -27.55 -27.25
N PHE A 145 -16.26 -26.36 -27.33
CA PHE A 145 -16.10 -25.43 -28.43
C PHE A 145 -15.72 -24.06 -27.89
N GLY A 146 -14.91 -23.32 -28.63
CA GLY A 146 -14.56 -21.96 -28.26
C GLY A 146 -13.76 -21.27 -29.35
N PHE A 147 -13.17 -20.15 -29.00
CA PHE A 147 -12.15 -19.51 -29.83
C PHE A 147 -11.05 -18.94 -28.95
N VAL A 148 -9.84 -18.90 -29.52
CA VAL A 148 -8.68 -18.21 -28.96
C VAL A 148 -8.43 -16.96 -29.78
N SER A 149 -8.13 -15.83 -29.14
CA SER A 149 -7.73 -14.60 -29.79
C SER A 149 -6.48 -14.01 -29.12
N LYS A 150 -5.61 -13.44 -29.94
CA LYS A 150 -4.45 -12.61 -29.51
C LYS A 150 -4.64 -11.14 -29.93
N ASP A 151 -5.87 -10.79 -30.26
CA ASP A 151 -6.28 -9.45 -30.63
C ASP A 151 -6.20 -8.56 -29.40
N LYS A 152 -5.22 -7.66 -29.37
CA LYS A 152 -4.96 -6.78 -28.22
C LYS A 152 -6.19 -5.91 -27.89
N ASP A 153 -6.86 -5.41 -28.91
CA ASP A 153 -8.03 -4.54 -28.70
C ASP A 153 -9.19 -5.34 -28.06
N PHE A 154 -9.29 -6.64 -28.35
CA PHE A 154 -10.28 -7.51 -27.71
C PHE A 154 -9.93 -7.83 -26.25
N VAL A 155 -8.66 -8.08 -25.96
CA VAL A 155 -8.16 -8.27 -24.59
C VAL A 155 -8.40 -7.00 -23.76
N ASP A 156 -8.02 -5.85 -24.30
CA ASP A 156 -8.19 -4.55 -23.65
C ASP A 156 -9.69 -4.24 -23.45
N PHE A 157 -10.57 -4.57 -24.40
CA PHE A 157 -12.02 -4.46 -24.25
C PHE A 157 -12.55 -5.32 -23.10
N ILE A 158 -12.14 -6.59 -22.98
CA ILE A 158 -12.60 -7.43 -21.86
C ILE A 158 -12.17 -6.83 -20.53
N ASN A 159 -10.91 -6.37 -20.42
CA ASN A 159 -10.38 -5.79 -19.18
C ASN A 159 -11.02 -4.44 -18.81
N ALA A 160 -11.26 -3.57 -19.79
CA ALA A 160 -11.78 -2.22 -19.54
C ALA A 160 -13.31 -2.16 -19.45
N GLU A 161 -14.02 -3.03 -20.17
CA GLU A 161 -15.48 -2.96 -20.29
C GLU A 161 -16.20 -4.13 -19.63
N VAL A 162 -15.73 -5.37 -19.81
CA VAL A 162 -16.47 -6.55 -19.34
C VAL A 162 -16.15 -6.85 -17.88
N LEU A 163 -14.86 -6.87 -17.52
CA LEU A 163 -14.40 -7.25 -16.20
C LEU A 163 -14.95 -6.33 -15.08
N PRO A 164 -15.00 -4.99 -15.23
CA PRO A 164 -15.56 -4.12 -14.20
C PRO A 164 -17.04 -4.39 -13.95
N ASP A 165 -17.84 -4.61 -15.00
CA ASP A 165 -19.27 -4.93 -14.87
C ASP A 165 -19.48 -6.24 -14.12
N VAL A 166 -18.73 -7.29 -14.47
CA VAL A 166 -18.82 -8.59 -13.80
C VAL A 166 -18.37 -8.47 -12.33
N LYS A 167 -17.29 -7.73 -12.04
CA LYS A 167 -16.84 -7.51 -10.65
C LYS A 167 -17.89 -6.74 -9.84
N ASN A 168 -18.53 -5.73 -10.43
CA ASN A 168 -19.56 -4.93 -9.78
C ASN A 168 -20.81 -5.74 -9.42
N SER A 169 -21.14 -6.79 -10.18
CA SER A 169 -22.24 -7.72 -9.85
C SER A 169 -21.82 -8.87 -8.92
N SER A 170 -20.52 -9.04 -8.66
CA SER A 170 -19.97 -10.14 -7.87
C SER A 170 -19.77 -9.78 -6.40
N ILE A 171 -19.63 -10.80 -5.56
CA ILE A 171 -19.26 -10.67 -4.15
C ILE A 171 -17.75 -10.93 -4.00
N PRO A 172 -16.94 -9.99 -3.51
CA PRO A 172 -15.51 -10.23 -3.26
C PRO A 172 -15.31 -11.28 -2.16
N TYR A 173 -14.22 -12.04 -2.23
CA TYR A 173 -13.86 -13.05 -1.22
C TYR A 173 -13.80 -12.45 0.19
N TYR A 174 -13.08 -11.33 0.31
CA TYR A 174 -13.01 -10.53 1.52
C TYR A 174 -14.01 -9.38 1.45
N GLU A 175 -14.78 -9.17 2.52
CA GLU A 175 -15.58 -7.95 2.72
C GLU A 175 -14.64 -6.75 2.89
N TYR A 176 -13.54 -6.96 3.60
CA TYR A 176 -12.41 -6.04 3.71
C TYR A 176 -11.11 -6.83 3.91
N ASP A 177 -10.00 -6.26 3.42
CA ASP A 177 -8.61 -6.72 3.67
C ASP A 177 -7.73 -5.48 3.87
N TYR A 178 -7.35 -5.21 5.13
CA TYR A 178 -6.52 -4.06 5.51
C TYR A 178 -5.02 -4.38 5.60
N THR A 179 -4.56 -5.47 4.99
CA THR A 179 -3.13 -5.85 5.03
C THR A 179 -2.23 -4.80 4.39
N ALA A 180 -2.65 -4.26 3.25
CA ALA A 180 -1.89 -3.22 2.55
C ALA A 180 -1.77 -1.94 3.40
N LEU A 181 -2.87 -1.54 4.06
CA LEU A 181 -2.90 -0.42 4.98
C LEU A 181 -1.96 -0.63 6.17
N LEU A 182 -1.97 -1.82 6.78
CA LEU A 182 -1.08 -2.16 7.90
C LEU A 182 0.40 -2.11 7.49
N LEU A 183 0.73 -2.55 6.27
CA LEU A 183 2.08 -2.46 5.73
C LEU A 183 2.50 -1.01 5.49
N GLU A 184 1.64 -0.21 4.83
CA GLU A 184 1.86 1.22 4.58
C GLU A 184 2.13 1.96 5.90
N ALA A 185 1.28 1.75 6.91
CA ALA A 185 1.44 2.35 8.23
C ALA A 185 2.76 1.94 8.91
N SER A 186 3.15 0.67 8.79
CA SER A 186 4.42 0.17 9.37
C SER A 186 5.65 0.77 8.67
N MET A 187 5.58 1.00 7.36
CA MET A 187 6.63 1.69 6.60
C MET A 187 6.75 3.15 7.03
N ILE A 188 5.63 3.85 7.22
CA ILE A 188 5.64 5.23 7.70
C ILE A 188 6.16 5.33 9.14
N LEU A 189 5.78 4.40 10.03
CA LEU A 189 6.33 4.35 11.39
C LEU A 189 7.86 4.25 11.39
N SER A 190 8.41 3.45 10.46
CA SER A 190 9.86 3.34 10.27
C SER A 190 10.47 4.64 9.73
N ALA A 191 9.78 5.34 8.83
CA ALA A 191 10.20 6.63 8.34
C ALA A 191 10.23 7.69 9.45
N ILE A 192 9.21 7.74 10.32
CA ILE A 192 9.17 8.63 11.49
C ILE A 192 10.36 8.35 12.42
N TYR A 193 10.64 7.07 12.70
CA TYR A 193 11.78 6.69 13.53
C TYR A 193 13.11 7.16 12.93
N ASN A 194 13.30 6.96 11.62
CA ASN A 194 14.53 7.34 10.94
C ASN A 194 14.72 8.85 10.91
N ILE A 195 13.71 9.63 10.52
CA ILE A 195 13.84 11.09 10.44
C ILE A 195 14.03 11.72 11.81
N LYS A 196 13.41 11.16 12.86
CA LYS A 196 13.65 11.59 14.24
C LYS A 196 15.10 11.36 14.65
N ASN A 197 15.68 10.22 14.31
CA ASN A 197 17.08 9.94 14.62
C ASN A 197 18.02 10.82 13.80
N GLU A 198 17.72 11.08 12.52
CA GLU A 198 18.47 12.00 11.67
C GLU A 198 18.46 13.42 12.27
N LEU A 199 17.29 13.94 12.63
CA LEU A 199 17.13 15.22 13.34
C LEU A 199 17.97 15.26 14.63
N TYR A 200 17.89 14.19 15.43
CA TYR A 200 18.65 14.09 16.68
C TYR A 200 20.16 14.05 16.42
N GLU A 201 20.61 13.27 15.45
CA GLU A 201 22.02 13.10 15.11
C GLU A 201 22.63 14.33 14.43
N GLU A 202 21.83 15.22 13.81
CA GLU A 202 22.32 16.51 13.34
C GLU A 202 22.72 17.40 14.51
N VAL A 203 21.92 17.47 15.57
CA VAL A 203 22.15 18.43 16.67
C VAL A 203 22.79 17.85 17.93
N TYR A 204 22.81 16.52 18.08
CA TYR A 204 23.45 15.81 19.18
C TYR A 204 24.52 14.83 18.68
N ARG A 205 25.58 14.65 19.47
CA ARG A 205 26.63 13.66 19.21
C ARG A 205 26.79 12.71 20.38
N LEU A 206 27.10 11.46 20.07
CA LEU A 206 27.42 10.44 21.06
C LEU A 206 28.86 10.64 21.53
N HIS A 207 29.03 10.90 22.82
CA HIS A 207 30.28 10.71 23.51
C HIS A 207 30.37 9.26 24.00
N ASP A 208 31.44 8.56 23.65
CA ASP A 208 31.68 7.15 24.00
C ASP A 208 33.15 6.97 24.41
N ASP A 209 33.39 6.96 25.73
CA ASP A 209 34.71 6.74 26.31
C ASP A 209 34.68 5.76 27.50
N ILE A 210 35.81 5.64 28.20
CA ILE A 210 35.95 4.77 29.38
C ILE A 210 35.02 5.21 30.53
N ASP A 211 34.63 6.49 30.56
CA ASP A 211 33.83 7.10 31.63
C ASP A 211 32.32 7.01 31.35
N GLY A 212 31.92 6.69 30.12
CA GLY A 212 30.55 6.27 29.79
C GLY A 212 30.09 6.66 28.39
N LYS A 213 28.79 6.42 28.15
CA LYS A 213 28.09 6.84 26.92
C LYS A 213 27.02 7.85 27.24
N TRP A 214 27.11 9.04 26.65
CA TRP A 214 26.06 10.06 26.75
C TRP A 214 25.99 10.89 25.47
N TYR A 215 24.84 11.51 25.23
CA TYR A 215 24.68 12.48 24.16
C TYR A 215 24.92 13.89 24.67
N TYR A 216 25.57 14.73 23.86
CA TYR A 216 25.72 16.15 24.12
C TYR A 216 25.26 16.98 22.92
N TYR A 217 24.71 18.16 23.21
CA TYR A 217 24.26 19.10 22.21
C TYR A 217 25.46 19.80 21.55
N VAL A 218 25.45 19.91 20.22
CA VAL A 218 26.55 20.50 19.46
C VAL A 218 26.37 22.02 19.36
N GLU A 219 27.19 22.76 20.09
CA GLU A 219 27.13 24.24 20.12
C GLU A 219 28.07 24.93 19.11
N HIS A 220 28.86 24.17 18.35
CA HIS A 220 29.94 24.71 17.51
C HIS A 220 29.86 24.28 16.04
N GLU A 221 28.79 23.59 15.64
CA GLU A 221 28.56 23.18 14.24
C GLU A 221 27.10 23.46 13.86
N ALA A 222 26.88 24.21 12.78
CA ALA A 222 25.56 24.41 12.19
C ALA A 222 25.25 23.27 11.21
N THR A 223 24.91 22.09 11.75
CA THR A 223 24.68 20.87 10.94
C THR A 223 23.21 20.54 10.73
N LEU A 224 22.30 21.24 11.40
CA LEU A 224 20.86 21.18 11.13
C LEU A 224 20.60 21.62 9.68
N THR A 225 19.78 20.90 8.94
CA THR A 225 19.46 21.28 7.56
C THR A 225 17.98 21.58 7.35
N VAL A 226 17.69 22.51 6.43
CA VAL A 226 16.30 22.80 5.98
C VAL A 226 15.64 21.51 5.46
N SER A 227 16.40 20.66 4.76
CA SER A 227 15.88 19.41 4.22
C SER A 227 15.40 18.46 5.33
N THR A 228 16.12 18.35 6.44
CA THR A 228 15.73 17.50 7.56
C THR A 228 14.47 18.02 8.22
N LEU A 229 14.38 19.34 8.47
CA LEU A 229 13.18 19.98 8.99
C LEU A 229 11.95 19.78 8.08
N ASP A 230 12.11 19.94 6.77
CA ASP A 230 11.02 19.74 5.80
C ASP A 230 10.59 18.28 5.71
N ASN A 231 11.55 17.35 5.76
CA ASN A 231 11.28 15.91 5.74
C ASN A 231 10.48 15.47 6.99
N VAL A 232 10.75 16.05 8.17
CA VAL A 232 9.97 15.79 9.39
C VAL A 232 8.49 16.10 9.13
N VAL A 233 8.18 17.31 8.66
CA VAL A 233 6.80 17.74 8.41
C VAL A 233 6.15 16.88 7.32
N GLN A 234 6.88 16.57 6.25
CA GLN A 234 6.36 15.74 5.16
C GLN A 234 6.00 14.32 5.64
N ILE A 235 6.86 13.68 6.43
CA ILE A 235 6.62 12.33 6.95
C ILE A 235 5.45 12.30 7.92
N VAL A 236 5.37 13.27 8.85
CA VAL A 236 4.27 13.36 9.82
C VAL A 236 2.94 13.63 9.12
N LYS A 237 2.93 14.46 8.07
CA LYS A 237 1.75 14.70 7.24
C LYS A 237 1.25 13.43 6.54
N GLU A 238 2.15 12.64 5.95
CA GLU A 238 1.79 11.36 5.35
C GLU A 238 1.31 10.36 6.41
N ALA A 239 1.92 10.35 7.59
CA ALA A 239 1.48 9.53 8.72
C ALA A 239 0.06 9.89 9.16
N HIS A 240 -0.26 11.19 9.27
CA HIS A 240 -1.60 11.65 9.59
C HIS A 240 -2.63 11.24 8.52
N ARG A 241 -2.28 11.31 7.22
CA ARG A 241 -3.13 10.79 6.13
C ARG A 241 -3.42 9.30 6.31
N VAL A 242 -2.42 8.50 6.65
CA VAL A 242 -2.60 7.05 6.88
C VAL A 242 -3.33 6.77 8.19
N ALA A 243 -3.15 7.59 9.23
CA ALA A 243 -3.91 7.50 10.48
C ALA A 243 -5.42 7.63 10.22
N ARG A 244 -5.83 8.54 9.33
CA ARG A 244 -7.23 8.63 8.89
C ARG A 244 -7.75 7.32 8.28
N ASN A 245 -6.95 6.68 7.42
CA ASN A 245 -7.33 5.39 6.83
C ASN A 245 -7.41 4.28 7.90
N ILE A 246 -6.56 4.33 8.92
CA ILE A 246 -6.63 3.42 10.08
C ILE A 246 -7.94 3.64 10.86
N TYR A 247 -8.32 4.89 11.10
CA TYR A 247 -9.59 5.24 11.72
C TYR A 247 -10.78 4.68 10.93
N ASP A 248 -10.84 4.94 9.62
CA ASP A 248 -11.92 4.45 8.75
C ASP A 248 -11.99 2.90 8.74
N ALA A 249 -10.83 2.24 8.77
CA ALA A 249 -10.74 0.79 8.86
C ALA A 249 -11.29 0.25 10.19
N ILE A 250 -10.94 0.90 11.31
CA ILE A 250 -11.45 0.54 12.63
C ILE A 250 -12.97 0.72 12.68
N ASP A 251 -13.50 1.85 12.23
CA ASP A 251 -14.95 2.10 12.19
C ASP A 251 -15.69 1.02 11.39
N THR A 252 -15.13 0.61 10.25
CA THR A 252 -15.65 -0.49 9.43
C THR A 252 -15.61 -1.84 10.18
N ILE A 253 -14.50 -2.17 10.84
CA ILE A 253 -14.34 -3.44 11.57
C ILE A 253 -15.33 -3.53 12.74
N THR A 254 -15.50 -2.43 13.46
CA THR A 254 -16.36 -2.37 14.64
C THR A 254 -17.84 -2.21 14.30
N ASN A 255 -18.15 -2.02 13.00
CA ASN A 255 -19.48 -1.69 12.49
C ASN A 255 -20.06 -0.44 13.18
N GLY A 256 -19.22 0.56 13.44
CA GLY A 256 -19.62 1.80 14.12
C GLY A 256 -19.94 1.63 15.60
N ASN A 257 -19.28 0.71 16.31
CA ASN A 257 -19.39 0.64 17.77
C ASN A 257 -18.84 1.95 18.37
N GLU A 258 -19.74 2.75 18.96
CA GLU A 258 -19.42 4.08 19.48
C GLU A 258 -18.23 4.08 20.43
N ASP A 259 -18.12 3.11 21.35
CA ASP A 259 -17.03 3.08 22.33
C ASP A 259 -15.66 2.89 21.65
N GLU A 260 -15.56 1.95 20.70
CA GLU A 260 -14.31 1.67 20.01
C GLU A 260 -13.97 2.75 18.97
N THR A 261 -14.97 3.27 18.26
CA THR A 261 -14.79 4.34 17.29
C THR A 261 -14.41 5.65 17.98
N ASN A 262 -14.95 5.96 19.18
CA ASN A 262 -14.55 7.13 19.95
C ASN A 262 -13.08 7.05 20.39
N VAL A 263 -12.62 5.88 20.88
CA VAL A 263 -11.20 5.70 21.24
C VAL A 263 -10.29 5.89 20.02
N ALA A 264 -10.68 5.38 18.85
CA ALA A 264 -9.92 5.58 17.62
C ALA A 264 -9.93 7.06 17.18
N ASN A 265 -11.05 7.75 17.36
CA ASN A 265 -11.20 9.16 17.06
C ASN A 265 -10.30 10.03 17.95
N ASP A 266 -10.28 9.77 19.27
CA ASP A 266 -9.44 10.50 20.22
C ASP A 266 -7.95 10.39 19.84
N ILE A 267 -7.48 9.17 19.52
CA ILE A 267 -6.10 8.94 19.05
C ILE A 267 -5.82 9.70 17.74
N TYR A 268 -6.76 9.70 16.80
CA TYR A 268 -6.61 10.42 15.54
C TYR A 268 -6.55 11.94 15.72
N GLU A 269 -7.39 12.50 16.59
CA GLU A 269 -7.37 13.93 16.93
C GLU A 269 -6.08 14.34 17.65
N ASP A 270 -5.57 13.49 18.57
CA ASP A 270 -4.27 13.71 19.21
C ASP A 270 -3.12 13.75 18.19
N LEU A 271 -3.13 12.85 17.20
CA LEU A 271 -2.16 12.86 16.10
C LEU A 271 -2.29 14.11 15.22
N MET A 272 -3.51 14.58 14.96
CA MET A 272 -3.74 15.83 14.22
C MET A 272 -3.18 17.03 14.99
N ALA A 273 -3.43 17.11 16.29
CA ALA A 273 -2.91 18.18 17.14
C ALA A 273 -1.38 18.20 17.14
N LEU A 274 -0.74 17.04 17.33
CA LEU A 274 0.73 16.91 17.28
C LEU A 274 1.30 17.26 15.90
N TYR A 275 0.64 16.84 14.81
CA TYR A 275 1.04 17.21 13.46
C TYR A 275 1.07 18.75 13.29
N LEU A 276 0.04 19.45 13.75
CA LEU A 276 -0.03 20.90 13.66
C LEU A 276 1.04 21.58 14.53
N THR A 277 1.29 21.08 15.73
CA THR A 277 2.38 21.59 16.60
C THR A 277 3.74 21.40 15.94
N ILE A 278 4.02 20.23 15.36
CA ILE A 278 5.29 19.96 14.66
C ILE A 278 5.48 20.92 13.46
N GLU A 279 4.41 21.18 12.71
CA GLU A 279 4.42 22.14 11.60
C GLU A 279 4.67 23.58 12.10
N GLU A 280 4.11 23.96 13.24
CA GLU A 280 4.32 25.27 13.89
C GLU A 280 5.77 25.43 14.38
N VAL A 281 6.30 24.47 15.15
CA VAL A 281 7.65 24.51 15.72
C VAL A 281 8.70 24.56 14.60
N ARG A 282 8.54 23.77 13.54
CA ARG A 282 9.41 23.83 12.35
C ARG A 282 9.43 25.23 11.70
N GLY A 283 8.40 26.04 11.92
CA GLY A 283 8.29 27.40 11.42
C GLY A 283 9.01 28.46 12.25
N PHE A 284 9.62 28.10 13.38
CA PHE A 284 10.31 29.06 14.25
C PHE A 284 11.57 29.62 13.59
N ASP A 285 11.75 30.94 13.71
CA ASP A 285 12.85 31.68 13.08
C ASP A 285 14.22 31.14 13.52
N THR A 286 14.36 30.74 14.78
CA THR A 286 15.59 30.15 15.36
C THR A 286 16.04 28.89 14.61
N LEU A 287 15.09 28.00 14.27
CA LEU A 287 15.38 26.77 13.53
C LEU A 287 15.70 27.08 12.07
N ILE A 288 14.94 28.00 11.46
CA ILE A 288 15.17 28.43 10.08
C ILE A 288 16.56 29.05 9.94
N GLU A 289 16.89 30.03 10.78
CA GLU A 289 18.17 30.73 10.77
C GLU A 289 19.34 29.77 10.98
N LEU A 290 19.26 28.83 11.94
CA LEU A 290 20.29 27.82 12.14
C LEU A 290 20.42 26.89 10.93
N SER A 291 19.30 26.44 10.37
CA SER A 291 19.27 25.46 9.28
C SER A 291 19.73 25.99 7.92
N GLU A 292 19.64 27.31 7.72
CA GLU A 292 20.07 28.02 6.51
C GLU A 292 21.50 28.58 6.63
N PHE A 293 22.11 28.51 7.82
CA PHE A 293 23.41 29.12 8.07
C PHE A 293 24.56 28.34 7.41
N ASP A 294 25.18 28.96 6.40
CA ASP A 294 26.39 28.46 5.76
C ASP A 294 27.62 29.25 6.23
N SER A 295 28.48 28.58 7.00
CA SER A 295 29.70 29.17 7.55
C SER A 295 30.68 29.64 6.48
N GLU A 296 30.80 28.90 5.36
CA GLU A 296 31.70 29.28 4.27
C GLU A 296 31.19 30.52 3.55
N GLN A 297 29.88 30.58 3.26
CA GLN A 297 29.27 31.76 2.64
C GLN A 297 29.37 32.97 3.56
N TYR A 298 29.17 32.80 4.87
CA TYR A 298 29.32 33.86 5.86
C TYR A 298 30.75 34.43 5.85
N ILE A 299 31.77 33.56 5.89
CA ILE A 299 33.18 33.96 5.82
C ILE A 299 33.47 34.71 4.51
N ILE A 300 33.02 34.18 3.37
CA ILE A 300 33.20 34.82 2.05
C ILE A 300 32.57 36.22 2.05
N GLN A 301 31.35 36.35 2.57
CA GLN A 301 30.64 37.62 2.60
C GLN A 301 31.34 38.65 3.50
N LYS A 302 31.90 38.22 4.64
CA LYS A 302 32.72 39.07 5.52
C LYS A 302 33.99 39.55 4.82
N LEU A 303 34.69 38.65 4.14
CA LEU A 303 35.91 38.97 3.40
C LEU A 303 35.66 39.95 2.25
N GLN A 304 34.55 39.79 1.53
CA GLN A 304 34.19 40.62 0.38
C GLN A 304 33.65 42.00 0.74
N ASN A 305 33.09 42.17 1.94
CA ASN A 305 32.43 43.41 2.34
C ASN A 305 33.19 44.15 3.44
N GLU A 306 33.35 43.51 4.60
CA GLU A 306 33.91 44.16 5.79
C GLU A 306 35.44 44.24 5.74
N TYR A 307 36.09 43.14 5.35
CA TYR A 307 37.55 43.07 5.23
C TYR A 307 38.08 43.44 3.84
N ALA A 308 37.22 43.91 2.93
CA ALA A 308 37.56 44.14 1.52
C ALA A 308 38.75 45.08 1.32
N MET A 309 38.92 46.07 2.21
CA MET A 309 39.99 47.07 2.15
C MET A 309 41.26 46.65 2.90
N GLU A 310 41.19 45.57 3.69
CA GLU A 310 42.26 45.09 4.58
C GLU A 310 42.83 43.72 4.15
N ALA A 311 42.13 43.00 3.27
CA ALA A 311 42.50 41.69 2.74
C ALA A 311 43.51 41.76 1.56
N TYR A 312 44.62 42.48 1.75
CA TYR A 312 45.76 42.45 0.83
C TYR A 312 46.69 41.26 1.14
N GLU A 313 47.61 40.94 0.23
CA GLU A 313 48.39 39.69 0.21
C GLU A 313 49.05 39.32 1.56
N ASP A 314 49.62 40.30 2.26
CA ASP A 314 50.30 40.10 3.55
C ASP A 314 49.36 40.00 4.77
N ASN A 315 48.10 40.43 4.65
CA ASN A 315 47.13 40.48 5.75
C ASN A 315 45.88 39.60 5.52
N LEU A 316 45.80 38.94 4.37
CA LEU A 316 44.69 38.06 4.00
C LEU A 316 44.48 36.92 5.00
N GLU A 317 45.56 36.31 5.48
CA GLU A 317 45.49 35.21 6.45
C GLU A 317 44.86 35.65 7.79
N ASN A 318 45.23 36.85 8.28
CA ASN A 318 44.62 37.44 9.47
C ASN A 318 43.13 37.74 9.25
N CYS A 319 42.74 38.28 8.07
CA CYS A 319 41.34 38.53 7.75
C CYS A 319 40.52 37.24 7.68
N ILE A 320 41.09 36.16 7.14
CA ILE A 320 40.46 34.83 7.13
C ILE A 320 40.27 34.31 8.55
N GLU A 321 41.29 34.42 9.41
CA GLU A 321 41.20 34.00 10.81
C GLU A 321 40.13 34.80 11.59
N SER A 322 40.09 36.13 11.42
CA SER A 322 39.07 36.98 12.03
C SER A 322 37.66 36.63 11.55
N ALA A 323 37.45 36.50 10.24
CA ALA A 323 36.16 36.11 9.69
C ALA A 323 35.71 34.71 10.15
N SER A 324 36.66 33.77 10.29
CA SER A 324 36.39 32.42 10.80
C SER A 324 35.98 32.44 12.28
N ASN A 325 36.64 33.26 13.11
CA ASN A 325 36.28 33.43 14.51
C ASN A 325 34.88 34.07 14.66
N GLU A 326 34.53 35.04 13.82
CA GLU A 326 33.19 35.63 13.78
C GLU A 326 32.14 34.59 13.36
N ALA A 327 32.41 33.78 12.33
CA ALA A 327 31.53 32.70 11.92
C ALA A 327 31.30 31.70 13.07
N MET A 328 32.36 31.32 13.80
CA MET A 328 32.24 30.42 14.95
C MET A 328 31.41 31.03 16.08
N SER A 329 31.52 32.35 16.32
CA SER A 329 30.66 33.06 17.28
C SER A 329 29.19 33.05 16.83
N ALA A 330 28.94 33.29 15.54
CA ALA A 330 27.60 33.26 14.97
C ALA A 330 26.94 31.87 15.11
N VAL A 331 27.69 30.80 14.81
CA VAL A 331 27.23 29.41 15.03
C VAL A 331 26.88 29.18 16.51
N TRP A 332 27.70 29.66 17.44
CA TRP A 332 27.43 29.48 18.86
C TRP A 332 26.16 30.20 19.31
N ASP A 333 25.94 31.42 18.82
CA ASP A 333 24.74 32.20 19.15
C ASP A 333 23.47 31.57 18.54
N LEU A 334 23.54 31.12 17.28
CA LEU A 334 22.42 30.45 16.59
C LEU A 334 22.05 29.12 17.24
N THR A 335 23.04 28.26 17.51
CA THR A 335 22.81 26.96 18.17
C THR A 335 22.21 27.14 19.56
N ARG A 336 22.71 28.12 20.35
CA ARG A 336 22.12 28.40 21.67
C ARG A 336 20.68 28.91 21.57
N ALA A 337 20.38 29.77 20.60
CA ALA A 337 19.03 30.30 20.40
C ALA A 337 18.04 29.20 19.98
N ALA A 338 18.47 28.28 19.10
CA ALA A 338 17.65 27.19 18.58
C ALA A 338 17.47 26.01 19.54
N LYS A 339 18.23 25.94 20.64
CA LYS A 339 18.29 24.75 21.50
C LYS A 339 16.95 24.33 22.10
N GLU A 340 16.18 25.29 22.61
CA GLU A 340 14.89 24.96 23.24
C GLU A 340 13.89 24.49 22.18
N ASP A 341 13.86 25.15 21.03
CA ASP A 341 12.95 24.86 19.92
C ASP A 341 13.26 23.50 19.24
N ILE A 342 14.54 23.14 19.10
CA ILE A 342 14.93 21.82 18.56
C ILE A 342 14.59 20.70 19.55
N ASP A 343 14.79 20.94 20.85
CA ASP A 343 14.44 19.96 21.88
C ASP A 343 12.91 19.75 21.93
N GLU A 344 12.12 20.82 21.78
CA GLU A 344 10.66 20.75 21.60
C GLU A 344 10.28 19.94 20.36
N LEU A 345 10.86 20.25 19.19
CA LEU A 345 10.56 19.53 17.95
C LEU A 345 10.85 18.01 18.08
N ILE A 346 11.99 17.64 18.66
CA ILE A 346 12.36 16.25 18.90
C ILE A 346 11.35 15.56 19.83
N GLU A 347 10.92 16.25 20.91
CA GLU A 347 9.95 15.72 21.86
C GLU A 347 8.58 15.50 21.20
N GLU A 348 8.09 16.46 20.41
CA GLU A 348 6.80 16.36 19.72
C GLU A 348 6.80 15.25 18.66
N VAL A 349 7.90 15.09 17.90
CA VAL A 349 8.06 13.97 16.95
C VAL A 349 8.10 12.63 17.70
N GLN A 350 8.72 12.56 18.88
CA GLN A 350 8.73 11.35 19.70
C GLN A 350 7.33 11.01 20.22
N LYS A 351 6.56 11.98 20.71
CA LYS A 351 5.16 11.78 21.12
C LYS A 351 4.32 11.27 19.94
N PHE A 352 4.47 11.90 18.77
CA PHE A 352 3.77 11.48 17.55
C PHE A 352 4.10 10.02 17.19
N PHE A 353 5.38 9.64 17.23
CA PHE A 353 5.83 8.26 16.99
C PHE A 353 5.14 7.25 17.93
N GLU A 354 5.08 7.54 19.23
CA GLU A 354 4.50 6.65 20.23
C GLU A 354 2.99 6.47 20.05
N ILE A 355 2.26 7.56 19.81
CA ILE A 355 0.82 7.51 19.58
C ILE A 355 0.51 6.79 18.26
N TYR A 356 1.27 7.08 17.20
CA TYR A 356 1.09 6.44 15.90
C TYR A 356 1.37 4.93 15.97
N ALA A 357 2.42 4.51 16.68
CA ALA A 357 2.71 3.10 16.95
C ALA A 357 1.56 2.42 17.70
N SER A 358 1.03 3.06 18.75
CA SER A 358 -0.13 2.56 19.49
C SER A 358 -1.36 2.38 18.59
N PHE A 359 -1.60 3.33 17.68
CA PHE A 359 -2.73 3.25 16.76
C PHE A 359 -2.62 2.07 15.78
N ILE A 360 -1.40 1.81 15.28
CA ILE A 360 -1.09 0.64 14.45
C ILE A 360 -1.33 -0.66 15.23
N GLU A 361 -0.89 -0.75 16.49
CA GLU A 361 -1.14 -1.94 17.31
C GLU A 361 -2.63 -2.14 17.60
N ASN A 362 -3.41 -1.07 17.76
CA ASN A 362 -4.87 -1.15 17.88
C ASN A 362 -5.49 -1.80 16.64
N LEU A 363 -5.11 -1.37 15.44
CA LEU A 363 -5.57 -2.02 14.19
C LEU A 363 -5.11 -3.48 14.11
N ARG A 364 -3.85 -3.77 14.45
CA ARG A 364 -3.27 -5.12 14.38
C ARG A 364 -3.95 -6.10 15.34
N ALA A 365 -4.44 -5.63 16.49
CA ALA A 365 -5.18 -6.44 17.44
C ALA A 365 -6.56 -6.89 16.92
N LYS A 366 -7.07 -6.29 15.84
CA LYS A 366 -8.37 -6.60 15.24
C LYS A 366 -8.26 -7.61 14.11
N GLU A 367 -9.40 -8.21 13.74
CA GLU A 367 -9.49 -9.05 12.54
C GLU A 367 -9.44 -8.16 11.30
N ILE A 368 -8.25 -7.96 10.73
CA ILE A 368 -8.02 -7.08 9.57
C ILE A 368 -8.47 -7.66 8.22
N LYS A 369 -8.93 -8.92 8.21
CA LYS A 369 -9.46 -9.62 7.03
C LYS A 369 -10.74 -10.33 7.41
N LYS A 370 -11.85 -9.99 6.77
CA LYS A 370 -13.13 -10.67 6.99
C LYS A 370 -13.65 -11.25 5.70
N ILE A 371 -13.93 -12.55 5.68
CA ILE A 371 -14.57 -13.21 4.54
C ILE A 371 -15.98 -12.65 4.37
N SER A 372 -16.37 -12.35 3.13
CA SER A 372 -17.69 -11.81 2.83
C SER A 372 -18.80 -12.72 3.34
N PRO A 373 -19.64 -12.26 4.31
CA PRO A 373 -20.71 -13.08 4.86
C PRO A 373 -21.81 -13.39 3.83
N LYS A 374 -21.85 -12.66 2.71
CA LYS A 374 -22.81 -12.88 1.62
C LYS A 374 -22.51 -14.14 0.79
N ILE A 375 -21.30 -14.69 0.90
CA ILE A 375 -20.89 -15.90 0.16
C ILE A 375 -21.62 -17.13 0.71
N ASP A 376 -21.57 -17.32 2.04
CA ASP A 376 -22.26 -18.41 2.72
C ASP A 376 -23.65 -17.99 3.16
N ASN A 377 -24.68 -18.66 2.64
CA ASN A 377 -26.07 -18.44 2.99
C ASN A 377 -26.76 -19.70 3.56
N THR A 378 -25.96 -20.64 4.09
CA THR A 378 -26.41 -21.96 4.57
C THR A 378 -26.74 -22.01 6.05
#